data_AF-A0A0C7N3W9-F1
#
_entry.id   AF-A0A0C7N3W9-F1
#
_cell.length_a   1.000
_cell.length_b   1.000
_cell.length_c   1.000
_cell.angle_alpha   90.00
_cell.angle_beta   90.00
_cell.angle_gamma   90.00
#
_symmetry.space_group_name_H-M   'P 1'
#
loop_
_entity.id
_entity.type
_entity.pdbx_description
1 polymer ?
#
loop_
_entity_poly.entity_id
_entity_poly.type
_entity_poly.pdbx_seq_one_letter_code
_entity_poly.pdbx_strand_id
1 'polypeptide(L)'
;MDYSIVRKNESLALSKWTARDQILLKVGMTRKTTVLARLLEWENSCKHPVTGIDLAKVNQLYQASSQRKSTSSSLVRLFQKLSLSSDKKAGKRADGTVSIPGFRDGGFYVANGRSLELIETQIHQLLWNRYGQGLIHCYGCKNHLDQPKRHREWFMVPLDQVPEIFRAIGAICSGS
;
A
#
# COMPACT_ATOMS: atom_id res chain seq x y z
N MET A 1 20.94 13.18 -3.05
CA MET A 1 21.18 12.17 -2.01
C MET A 1 19.95 11.28 -1.98
N ASP A 2 20.07 10.06 -2.48
CA ASP A 2 18.96 9.10 -2.61
C ASP A 2 18.80 8.36 -1.26
N TYR A 3 17.83 8.75 -0.44
CA TYR A 3 17.52 8.03 0.80
C TYR A 3 16.49 6.93 0.53
N SER A 4 16.95 5.68 0.47
CA SER A 4 16.09 4.55 0.81
C SER A 4 15.93 4.57 2.33
N ILE A 5 14.71 4.46 2.86
CA ILE A 5 14.51 4.32 4.32
C ILE A 5 14.94 2.91 4.72
N VAL A 6 16.26 2.71 4.78
CA VAL A 6 16.93 1.78 5.67
C VAL A 6 17.57 2.71 6.70
N ARG A 7 17.00 2.77 7.91
CA ARG A 7 17.35 3.77 8.95
C ARG A 7 18.84 3.78 9.37
N LYS A 8 19.67 2.90 8.82
CA LYS A 8 21.14 2.89 8.91
C LYS A 8 21.70 2.32 7.61
N ASN A 9 22.84 2.81 7.14
CA ASN A 9 23.61 2.28 6.00
C ASN A 9 24.20 0.88 6.30
N GLU A 10 23.36 -0.06 6.70
CA GLU A 10 23.74 -1.44 6.98
C GLU A 10 22.88 -2.34 6.08
N SER A 11 23.53 -3.12 5.23
CA SER A 11 22.87 -4.18 4.49
C SER A 11 22.41 -5.25 5.48
N LEU A 12 21.10 -5.35 5.70
CA LEU A 12 20.52 -6.44 6.47
C LEU A 12 20.61 -7.74 5.66
N ALA A 13 21.14 -8.80 6.27
CA ALA A 13 21.10 -10.14 5.70
C ALA A 13 19.65 -10.53 5.36
N LEU A 14 19.42 -11.15 4.20
CA LEU A 14 18.09 -11.59 3.74
C LEU A 14 17.38 -12.50 4.75
N SER A 15 18.12 -13.28 5.54
CA SER A 15 17.58 -14.10 6.63
C SER A 15 16.98 -13.29 7.79
N LYS A 16 17.40 -12.03 7.96
CA LYS A 16 16.87 -11.08 8.94
C LYS A 16 15.75 -10.21 8.37
N TRP A 17 15.42 -10.33 7.08
CA TRP A 17 14.22 -9.75 6.51
C TRP A 17 13.00 -10.55 6.96
N THR A 18 12.50 -10.25 8.16
CA THR A 18 11.16 -10.68 8.56
C THR A 18 10.14 -9.65 8.08
N ALA A 19 10.04 -9.45 6.76
CA ALA A 19 9.02 -8.58 6.14
C ALA A 19 7.62 -9.23 6.21
N ARG A 20 7.33 -10.04 7.25
CA ARG A 20 6.05 -10.74 7.40
C ARG A 20 4.87 -9.78 7.52
N ASP A 21 5.13 -8.58 8.06
CA ASP A 21 4.14 -7.52 8.27
C ASP A 21 4.31 -6.35 7.29
N GLN A 22 5.05 -6.55 6.20
CA GLN A 22 5.27 -5.55 5.16
C GLN A 22 4.88 -6.09 3.78
N ILE A 23 4.52 -5.18 2.89
CA ILE A 23 4.24 -5.45 1.48
C ILE A 23 4.94 -4.41 0.63
N LEU A 24 5.41 -4.85 -0.53
CA LEU A 24 5.99 -3.99 -1.54
C LEU A 24 4.89 -3.59 -2.54
N LEU A 25 4.55 -2.30 -2.57
CA LEU A 25 3.51 -1.74 -3.43
C LEU A 25 4.10 -0.93 -4.56
N LYS A 26 3.60 -1.12 -5.78
CA LYS A 26 3.81 -0.20 -6.89
C LYS A 26 2.60 0.72 -7.01
N VAL A 27 2.83 2.01 -7.22
CA VAL A 27 1.77 2.96 -7.59
C VAL A 27 2.09 3.58 -8.93
N GLY A 28 1.14 3.53 -9.85
CA GLY A 28 1.28 4.20 -11.14
C GLY A 28 -0.07 4.50 -11.76
N MET A 29 -0.07 5.42 -12.73
CA MET A 29 -1.28 5.81 -13.47
C MET A 29 -1.47 4.98 -14.75
N THR A 30 -2.70 5.00 -15.27
CA THR A 30 -3.03 4.48 -16.59
C THR A 30 -4.10 5.32 -17.28
N ARG A 31 -3.99 5.45 -18.60
CA ARG A 31 -5.03 5.97 -19.49
C ARG A 31 -5.72 4.85 -20.29
N LYS A 32 -5.37 3.58 -20.00
CA LYS A 32 -5.95 2.40 -20.64
C LYS A 32 -7.39 2.22 -20.19
N THR A 33 -8.19 1.56 -21.00
CA THR A 33 -9.60 1.27 -20.71
C THR A 33 -9.80 0.41 -19.48
N THR A 34 -8.84 -0.47 -19.17
CA THR A 34 -8.89 -1.33 -17.98
C THR A 34 -7.59 -1.31 -17.19
N VAL A 35 -7.69 -1.49 -15.87
CA VAL A 35 -6.52 -1.67 -14.99
C VAL A 35 -5.76 -2.94 -15.35
N LEU A 36 -6.47 -4.01 -15.73
CA LEU A 36 -5.85 -5.27 -16.13
C LEU A 36 -4.89 -5.10 -17.31
N ALA A 37 -5.25 -4.30 -18.33
CA ALA A 37 -4.35 -4.03 -19.45
C ALA A 37 -3.03 -3.38 -19.00
N ARG A 38 -3.09 -2.47 -18.02
CA ARG A 38 -1.88 -1.86 -17.42
C ARG A 38 -1.05 -2.86 -16.62
N LEU A 39 -1.70 -3.74 -15.86
CA LEU A 39 -0.99 -4.79 -15.11
C LEU A 39 -0.23 -5.73 -16.06
N LEU A 40 -0.87 -6.17 -17.14
CA LEU A 40 -0.24 -7.02 -18.16
C LEU A 40 0.93 -6.30 -18.86
N GLU A 41 0.82 -4.99 -19.14
CA GLU A 41 1.94 -4.19 -19.64
C GLU A 41 3.14 -4.20 -18.69
N TRP A 42 2.89 -4.05 -17.38
CA TRP A 42 3.93 -4.10 -16.37
C TRP A 42 4.58 -5.47 -16.25
N GLU A 43 3.79 -6.55 -16.24
CA GLU A 43 4.32 -7.92 -16.20
C GLU A 43 5.18 -8.22 -17.43
N ASN A 44 4.69 -7.84 -18.62
CA ASN A 44 5.42 -8.03 -19.86
C ASN A 44 6.72 -7.22 -19.93
N SER A 45 6.74 -6.02 -19.35
CA SER A 45 7.93 -5.16 -19.32
C SER A 45 8.92 -5.61 -18.26
N CYS A 46 8.45 -5.89 -17.04
CA CYS A 46 9.30 -6.19 -15.90
C CYS A 46 9.69 -7.67 -15.82
N LYS A 47 9.00 -8.56 -16.56
CA LYS A 47 9.17 -10.02 -16.51
C LYS A 47 8.98 -10.60 -15.10
N HIS A 48 8.13 -9.95 -14.31
CA HIS A 48 7.76 -10.37 -12.97
C HIS A 48 6.24 -10.36 -12.82
N PRO A 49 5.64 -11.34 -12.11
CA PRO A 49 4.21 -11.31 -11.82
C PRO A 49 3.84 -10.09 -10.99
N VAL A 50 2.69 -9.48 -11.29
CA VAL A 50 2.15 -8.33 -10.55
C VAL A 50 0.72 -8.63 -10.15
N THR A 51 0.44 -8.53 -8.86
CA THR A 51 -0.93 -8.71 -8.34
C THR A 51 -1.60 -7.35 -8.13
N GLY A 52 -2.70 -7.11 -8.83
CA GLY A 52 -3.58 -5.97 -8.56
C GLY A 52 -4.22 -6.09 -7.18
N ILE A 53 -4.12 -5.04 -6.37
CA ILE A 53 -4.70 -5.00 -5.02
C ILE A 53 -6.07 -4.31 -5.09
N ASP A 54 -7.11 -5.08 -4.81
CA ASP A 54 -8.48 -4.59 -4.65
C ASP A 54 -8.85 -4.47 -3.16
N LEU A 55 -10.03 -3.92 -2.86
CA LEU A 55 -10.50 -3.73 -1.48
C LEU A 55 -10.63 -5.05 -0.70
N ALA A 56 -10.98 -6.16 -1.36
CA ALA A 56 -11.08 -7.45 -0.70
C ALA A 56 -9.69 -7.91 -0.22
N LYS A 57 -8.66 -7.78 -1.07
CA LYS A 57 -7.26 -8.06 -0.70
C LYS A 57 -6.76 -7.10 0.39
N VAL A 58 -7.09 -5.81 0.32
CA VAL A 58 -6.75 -4.85 1.39
C VAL A 58 -7.33 -5.30 2.73
N ASN A 59 -8.60 -5.69 2.77
CA ASN A 59 -9.25 -6.17 3.99
C ASN A 59 -8.58 -7.45 4.52
N GLN A 60 -8.25 -8.40 3.64
CA GLN A 60 -7.53 -9.63 4.01
C GLN A 60 -6.15 -9.33 4.61
N LEU A 61 -5.37 -8.46 3.97
CA LEU A 61 -4.04 -8.04 4.45
C LEU A 61 -4.14 -7.35 5.82
N TYR A 62 -5.12 -6.46 5.99
CA TYR A 62 -5.35 -5.76 7.25
C TYR A 62 -5.74 -6.73 8.37
N GLN A 63 -6.65 -7.67 8.12
CA GLN A 63 -7.06 -8.69 9.08
C GLN A 63 -5.89 -9.60 9.48
N ALA A 64 -5.09 -10.05 8.51
CA ALA A 64 -3.91 -10.88 8.76
C ALA A 64 -2.86 -10.16 9.63
N SER A 65 -2.70 -8.85 9.48
CA SER A 65 -1.82 -8.04 10.34
C SER A 65 -2.38 -7.85 11.76
N SER A 66 -3.70 -7.67 11.87
CA SER A 66 -4.38 -7.37 13.14
C SER A 66 -4.44 -8.59 14.08
N GLN A 67 -4.64 -9.79 13.52
CA GLN A 67 -4.65 -11.03 14.30
C GLN A 67 -3.32 -11.31 15.00
N ARG A 68 -2.19 -10.87 14.43
CA ARG A 68 -0.86 -11.06 15.01
C ARG A 68 -0.58 -10.14 16.20
N LYS A 69 -1.19 -8.95 16.23
CA LYS A 69 -1.08 -8.01 17.36
C LYS A 69 -1.92 -8.42 18.58
N SER A 70 -2.73 -9.49 18.47
CA SER A 70 -3.65 -9.96 19.52
C SER A 70 -2.97 -10.69 20.69
N THR A 71 -1.65 -10.68 20.81
CA THR A 71 -0.97 -11.05 22.06
C THR A 71 -1.01 -9.87 23.03
N SER A 72 -2.21 -9.46 23.46
CA SER A 72 -2.35 -8.49 24.54
C SER A 72 -1.75 -9.11 25.81
N SER A 73 -0.89 -8.39 26.52
CA SER A 73 -0.41 -8.82 27.84
C SER A 73 -1.60 -9.16 28.75
N SER A 74 -1.42 -10.13 29.66
CA SER A 74 -2.48 -10.61 30.57
C SER A 74 -3.18 -9.47 31.33
N LEU A 75 -2.45 -8.39 31.62
CA LEU A 75 -2.95 -7.15 32.24
C LEU A 75 -4.03 -6.46 31.40
N VAL A 76 -3.86 -6.32 30.08
CA VAL A 76 -4.88 -5.70 29.22
C VAL A 76 -6.16 -6.55 29.20
N ARG A 77 -6.03 -7.89 29.23
CA ARG A 77 -7.18 -8.80 29.38
C ARG A 77 -7.89 -8.68 30.73
N LEU A 78 -7.15 -8.43 31.81
CA LEU A 78 -7.70 -8.20 33.15
C LEU A 78 -8.51 -6.89 33.20
N PHE A 79 -8.01 -5.82 32.58
CA PHE A 79 -8.69 -4.52 32.56
C PHE A 79 -9.81 -4.43 31.50
N GLN A 80 -9.83 -5.28 30.47
CA GLN A 80 -10.93 -5.34 29.50
C GLN A 80 -12.29 -5.70 30.11
N LYS A 81 -12.32 -6.31 31.29
CA LYS A 81 -13.55 -6.62 32.03
C LYS A 81 -14.00 -5.49 32.97
N LEU A 82 -13.21 -4.43 33.10
CA LEU A 82 -13.52 -3.25 33.92
C LEU A 82 -14.06 -2.12 33.03
N SER A 83 -15.10 -2.41 32.27
CA SER A 83 -15.88 -1.38 31.56
C SER A 83 -17.20 -1.15 32.30
N LEU A 84 -17.45 0.08 32.72
CA LEU A 84 -18.75 0.48 33.29
C LEU A 84 -19.83 0.32 32.21
N SER A 85 -20.88 -0.44 32.52
CA SER A 85 -22.03 -0.68 31.66
C SER A 85 -22.78 0.63 31.43
N SER A 86 -22.42 1.38 30.39
CA SER A 86 -23.32 2.37 29.82
C SER A 86 -24.21 1.65 28.82
N ASP A 87 -25.51 1.57 29.14
CA ASP A 87 -26.56 1.06 28.27
C ASP A 87 -26.66 1.89 26.99
N LYS A 88 -25.81 1.58 26.00
CA LYS A 88 -26.05 1.87 24.58
C LYS A 88 -25.43 0.76 23.75
N LYS A 89 -26.30 -0.14 23.27
CA LYS A 89 -26.13 -1.03 22.12
C LYS A 89 -24.68 -1.39 21.83
N ALA A 90 -24.22 -2.51 22.39
CA ALA A 90 -22.97 -3.16 22.01
C ALA A 90 -22.88 -3.19 20.48
N GLY A 91 -22.03 -2.33 19.93
CA GLY A 91 -21.73 -2.32 18.51
C GLY A 91 -21.22 -3.71 18.18
N LYS A 92 -21.97 -4.45 17.35
CA LYS A 92 -21.39 -5.54 16.58
C LYS A 92 -20.06 -5.01 16.08
N ARG A 93 -18.95 -5.70 16.34
CA ARG A 93 -17.68 -5.42 15.66
C ARG A 93 -18.06 -5.36 14.19
N ALA A 94 -18.08 -4.14 13.63
CA ALA A 94 -18.45 -3.97 12.25
C ALA A 94 -17.53 -4.90 11.48
N ASP A 95 -18.11 -5.83 10.74
CA ASP A 95 -17.39 -6.58 9.73
C ASP A 95 -16.87 -5.51 8.77
N GLY A 96 -15.65 -5.05 9.08
CA GLY A 96 -15.17 -3.72 8.77
C GLY A 96 -14.72 -3.67 7.33
N THR A 97 -15.67 -3.83 6.41
CA THR A 97 -15.44 -3.61 4.99
C THR A 97 -15.02 -2.16 4.87
N VAL A 98 -13.72 -1.93 4.64
CA VAL A 98 -13.21 -0.58 4.46
C VAL A 98 -13.83 -0.04 3.18
N SER A 99 -14.88 0.77 3.33
CA SER A 99 -15.45 1.52 2.22
C SER A 99 -14.47 2.65 1.87
N ILE A 100 -13.90 2.59 0.67
CA ILE A 100 -12.93 3.57 0.18
C ILE A 100 -13.60 4.29 -1.00
N PRO A 101 -14.04 5.54 -0.80
CA PRO A 101 -14.65 6.32 -1.87
C PRO A 101 -13.73 6.44 -3.08
N GLY A 102 -14.30 6.32 -4.27
CA GLY A 102 -13.56 6.53 -5.53
C GLY A 102 -12.77 5.33 -6.04
N PHE A 103 -12.68 4.23 -5.30
CA PHE A 103 -12.09 2.98 -5.79
C PHE A 103 -13.14 2.12 -6.52
N ARG A 104 -12.93 1.86 -7.81
CA ARG A 104 -13.75 0.95 -8.62
C ARG A 104 -12.92 0.31 -9.73
N ASP A 105 -13.35 -0.82 -10.26
CA ASP A 105 -12.68 -1.51 -11.39
C ASP A 105 -11.16 -1.72 -11.22
N GLY A 106 -10.72 -1.91 -9.97
CA GLY A 106 -9.31 -2.13 -9.62
C GLY A 106 -8.45 -0.87 -9.51
N GLY A 107 -9.02 0.34 -9.56
CA GLY A 107 -8.26 1.59 -9.49
C GLY A 107 -9.02 2.79 -8.94
N PHE A 108 -8.30 3.91 -8.82
CA PHE A 108 -8.85 5.21 -8.44
C PHE A 108 -9.04 6.08 -9.68
N TYR A 109 -10.13 6.84 -9.71
CA TYR A 109 -10.46 7.72 -10.82
C TYR A 109 -10.24 9.17 -10.42
N VAL A 110 -9.54 9.91 -11.28
CA VAL A 110 -9.30 11.33 -11.07
C VAL A 110 -10.54 12.12 -11.46
N ALA A 111 -11.09 12.87 -10.51
CA ALA A 111 -12.20 13.78 -10.74
C ALA A 111 -11.76 15.05 -11.48
N ASN A 112 -12.73 15.71 -12.14
CA ASN A 112 -12.63 17.09 -12.63
C ASN A 112 -11.51 17.36 -13.65
N GLY A 113 -11.13 16.36 -14.45
CA GLY A 113 -10.18 16.56 -15.56
C GLY A 113 -8.76 16.97 -15.15
N ARG A 114 -8.39 16.78 -13.87
CA ARG A 114 -7.05 17.10 -13.38
C ARG A 114 -6.00 16.24 -14.08
N SER A 115 -4.80 16.80 -14.28
CA SER A 115 -3.68 16.07 -14.90
C SER A 115 -3.31 14.85 -14.06
N LEU A 116 -3.26 13.69 -14.72
CA LEU A 116 -2.88 12.43 -14.09
C LEU A 116 -1.43 12.49 -13.58
N GLU A 117 -0.56 13.22 -14.28
CA GLU A 117 0.84 13.41 -13.92
C GLU A 117 0.98 14.19 -12.60
N LEU A 118 0.16 15.24 -12.41
CA LEU A 118 0.11 15.98 -11.15
C LEU A 118 -0.39 15.10 -10.00
N ILE A 119 -1.42 14.30 -10.24
CA ILE A 119 -1.96 13.37 -9.24
C ILE A 119 -0.96 12.28 -8.87
N GLU A 120 -0.31 11.67 -9.86
CA GLU A 120 0.74 10.68 -9.62
C GLU A 120 1.89 11.29 -8.81
N THR A 121 2.34 12.50 -9.17
CA THR A 121 3.39 13.21 -8.44
C THR A 121 2.99 13.46 -6.99
N GLN A 122 1.75 13.91 -6.73
CA GLN A 122 1.25 14.14 -5.37
C GLN A 122 1.20 12.84 -4.55
N ILE A 123 0.71 11.75 -5.15
CA ILE A 123 0.66 10.44 -4.48
C ILE A 123 2.08 9.96 -4.18
N HIS A 124 3.00 10.04 -5.15
CA HIS A 124 4.39 9.63 -4.95
C HIS A 124 5.08 10.46 -3.88
N GLN A 125 4.93 11.80 -3.88
CA GLN A 125 5.47 12.67 -2.84
C GLN A 125 4.93 12.33 -1.45
N LEU A 126 3.62 12.12 -1.32
CA LEU A 126 3.00 11.71 -0.06
C LEU A 126 3.63 10.40 0.45
N LEU A 127 3.73 9.40 -0.42
CA LEU A 127 4.23 8.08 -0.05
C LEU A 127 5.74 8.08 0.18
N TRP A 128 6.52 8.86 -0.56
CA TRP A 128 7.96 9.03 -0.33
C TRP A 128 8.24 9.71 1.01
N ASN A 129 7.47 10.74 1.36
CA ASN A 129 7.62 11.41 2.64
C ASN A 129 7.28 10.48 3.82
N ARG A 130 6.34 9.56 3.63
CA ARG A 130 5.86 8.66 4.69
C ARG A 130 6.67 7.37 4.82
N TYR A 131 7.04 6.75 3.70
CA TYR A 131 7.65 5.41 3.64
C TYR A 131 9.01 5.38 2.95
N GLY A 132 9.44 6.48 2.35
CA GLY A 132 10.66 6.54 1.58
C GLY A 132 10.50 6.04 0.15
N GLN A 133 11.61 6.11 -0.60
CA GLN A 133 11.70 5.60 -1.95
C GLN A 133 12.12 4.13 -1.95
N GLY A 134 11.26 3.25 -2.48
CA GLY A 134 11.63 1.90 -2.86
C GLY A 134 12.35 1.92 -4.20
N LEU A 135 13.67 1.73 -4.17
CA LEU A 135 14.50 1.65 -5.37
C LEU A 135 14.69 0.18 -5.76
N ILE A 136 14.17 -0.21 -6.92
CA ILE A 136 14.25 -1.60 -7.39
C ILE A 136 15.03 -1.64 -8.70
N HIS A 137 16.10 -2.45 -8.74
CA HIS A 137 16.76 -2.80 -9.99
C HIS A 137 16.00 -3.96 -10.64
N CYS A 138 15.35 -3.67 -11.76
CA CYS A 138 14.60 -4.66 -12.52
C CYS A 138 15.45 -5.17 -13.68
N TYR A 139 15.64 -6.49 -13.75
CA TYR A 139 16.39 -7.13 -14.83
C TYR A 139 15.55 -7.37 -16.08
N GLY A 140 14.21 -7.35 -15.97
CA GLY A 140 13.32 -7.42 -17.14
C GLY A 140 13.26 -6.11 -17.91
N CYS A 141 13.45 -4.97 -17.25
CA CYS A 141 13.51 -3.66 -17.90
C CYS A 141 14.96 -3.26 -18.20
N LYS A 142 15.20 -2.68 -19.38
CA LYS A 142 16.49 -2.11 -19.77
C LYS A 142 16.45 -0.58 -19.77
N ASN A 143 17.57 0.05 -19.39
CA ASN A 143 17.77 1.49 -19.56
C ASN A 143 18.38 1.80 -20.96
N HIS A 144 18.71 3.06 -21.22
CA HIS A 144 19.31 3.50 -22.49
C HIS A 144 20.72 2.93 -22.75
N LEU A 145 21.37 2.35 -21.74
CA LEU A 145 22.67 1.69 -21.81
C LEU A 145 22.55 0.15 -21.80
N ASP A 146 21.35 -0.39 -22.03
CA ASP A 146 21.02 -1.82 -21.96
C ASP A 146 21.31 -2.49 -20.58
N GLN A 147 21.37 -1.69 -19.51
CA GLN A 147 21.54 -2.18 -18.15
C GLN A 147 20.19 -2.33 -17.44
N PRO A 148 20.11 -3.11 -16.33
CA PRO A 148 18.91 -3.21 -15.51
C PRO A 148 18.35 -1.84 -15.12
N LYS A 149 17.07 -1.60 -15.41
CA LYS A 149 16.42 -0.32 -15.12
C LYS A 149 16.13 -0.19 -13.63
N ARG A 150 16.42 0.98 -13.07
CA ARG A 150 16.05 1.34 -11.69
C ARG A 150 14.65 1.97 -11.66
N HIS A 151 13.70 1.31 -10.99
CA HIS A 151 12.35 1.82 -10.73
C HIS A 151 12.29 2.57 -9.40
N ARG A 152 11.50 3.64 -9.35
CA ARG A 152 11.33 4.49 -8.15
C ARG A 152 9.89 4.56 -7.63
N GLU A 153 8.97 3.92 -8.34
CA GLU A 153 7.53 3.96 -8.05
C GLU A 153 7.09 2.84 -7.10
N TRP A 154 8.01 2.36 -6.26
CA TRP A 154 7.78 1.27 -5.32
C TRP A 154 7.91 1.74 -3.88
N PHE A 155 7.12 1.15 -2.98
CA PHE A 155 7.00 1.55 -1.59
C PHE A 155 6.94 0.30 -0.71
N MET A 156 7.83 0.21 0.27
CA MET A 156 7.78 -0.84 1.30
C MET A 156 6.86 -0.35 2.43
N VAL A 157 5.69 -0.96 2.58
CA VAL A 157 4.67 -0.45 3.51
C VAL A 157 4.24 -1.52 4.52
N PRO A 158 3.96 -1.15 5.77
CA PRO A 158 3.32 -2.05 6.73
C PRO A 158 1.91 -2.47 6.28
N LEU A 159 1.55 -3.74 6.48
CA LEU A 159 0.24 -4.30 6.08
C LEU A 159 -0.95 -3.57 6.74
N ASP A 160 -0.78 -3.11 7.97
CA ASP A 160 -1.79 -2.39 8.73
C ASP A 160 -2.06 -0.98 8.20
N GLN A 161 -1.13 -0.40 7.42
CA GLN A 161 -1.26 0.93 6.83
C GLN A 161 -1.79 0.93 5.40
N VAL A 162 -1.94 -0.24 4.76
CA VAL A 162 -2.48 -0.35 3.40
C VAL A 162 -3.87 0.29 3.25
N PRO A 163 -4.84 0.10 4.19
CA PRO A 163 -6.13 0.78 4.10
C PRO A 163 -6.03 2.31 4.14
N GLU A 164 -5.11 2.87 4.93
CA GLU A 164 -4.90 4.31 5.00
C GLU A 164 -4.30 4.87 3.71
N ILE A 165 -3.39 4.14 3.08
CA ILE A 165 -2.83 4.49 1.77
C ILE A 165 -3.95 4.61 0.74
N PHE A 166 -4.86 3.63 0.69
CA PHE A 166 -5.99 3.67 -0.23
C PHE A 166 -6.91 4.86 0.04
N ARG A 167 -7.21 5.18 1.31
CA ARG A 167 -8.01 6.37 1.65
C ARG A 167 -7.32 7.67 1.21
N ALA A 168 -6.01 7.77 1.43
CA ALA A 168 -5.23 8.94 1.05
C ALA A 168 -5.18 9.12 -0.48
N ILE A 169 -4.97 8.03 -1.23
CA ILE A 169 -5.03 8.07 -2.70
C ILE A 169 -6.45 8.46 -3.15
N GLY A 170 -7.49 7.89 -2.55
CA GLY A 170 -8.88 8.25 -2.82
C GLY A 170 -9.14 9.75 -2.66
N ALA A 171 -8.73 10.33 -1.53
CA ALA A 171 -8.86 11.77 -1.26
C ALA A 171 -8.08 12.64 -2.27
N ILE A 172 -6.84 12.26 -2.57
CA ILE A 172 -6.03 12.94 -3.59
C ILE A 172 -6.76 12.90 -4.94
N CYS A 173 -7.29 11.74 -5.35
CA CYS A 173 -7.98 11.54 -6.62
C CYS A 173 -9.34 12.25 -6.72
N SER A 174 -10.07 12.38 -5.61
CA SER A 174 -11.32 13.15 -5.55
C SER A 174 -11.11 14.66 -5.44
N GLY A 175 -9.92 15.11 -5.01
CA GLY A 175 -9.63 16.52 -4.77
C GLY A 175 -10.25 17.03 -3.46
N SER A 176 -10.31 16.15 -2.45
CA SER A 176 -10.88 16.39 -1.12
C SER A 176 -9.78 16.60 -0.08
#